data_AF-A0AAU6LN03-F1
#
_entry.id   AF-A0AAU6LN03-F1
#
_cell.length_a   1.000
_cell.length_b   1.000
_cell.length_c   1.000
_cell.angle_alpha   90.00
_cell.angle_beta   90.00
_cell.angle_gamma   90.00
#
_symmetry.space_group_name_H-M   'P 1'
#
loop_
_entity.id
_entity.type
_entity.pdbx_description
1 polymer ?
#
loop_
_entity_poly.entity_id
_entity_poly.type
_entity_poly.pdbx_seq_one_letter_code
_entity_poly.pdbx_strand_id
1 'polypeptide(L)'
;MWRKAKQSAGITRKITPHWLRHFFASAGLSKGVPVTDMAEWLGHRDPRITHETYAHVMPDAPGRLRALMDSVFTRETELSLPLEFEAVVQAA
;
A
#
# COMPACT_ATOMS: atom_id res chain seq x y z
N MET A 1 -18.42 -0.60 -24.60
CA MET A 1 -17.39 -1.66 -24.39
C MET A 1 -17.61 -2.44 -23.09
N TRP A 2 -17.81 -1.79 -21.93
CA TRP A 2 -18.04 -2.45 -20.63
C TRP A 2 -19.07 -3.60 -20.61
N ARG A 3 -20.28 -3.37 -21.15
CA ARG A 3 -21.35 -4.39 -21.17
C ARG A 3 -20.92 -5.69 -21.86
N LYS A 4 -20.20 -5.58 -22.98
CA LYS A 4 -19.69 -6.75 -23.72
C LYS A 4 -18.62 -7.49 -22.91
N ALA A 5 -17.65 -6.76 -22.35
CA ALA A 5 -16.62 -7.34 -21.50
C ALA A 5 -17.21 -8.08 -20.27
N LYS A 6 -18.21 -7.46 -19.62
CA LYS A 6 -18.95 -8.06 -18.50
C LYS A 6 -19.66 -9.36 -18.91
N GLN A 7 -20.31 -9.36 -20.07
CA GLN A 7 -21.02 -10.53 -20.61
C GLN A 7 -20.04 -11.65 -20.99
N SER A 8 -18.94 -11.33 -21.66
CA SER A 8 -17.88 -12.29 -22.02
C SER A 8 -17.20 -12.90 -20.79
N ALA A 9 -17.06 -12.14 -19.69
CA ALA A 9 -16.54 -12.63 -18.42
C ALA A 9 -17.56 -13.42 -17.58
N GLY A 10 -18.79 -13.63 -18.07
CA GLY A 10 -19.83 -14.39 -17.35
C GLY A 10 -20.37 -13.70 -16.10
N ILE A 11 -20.15 -12.39 -15.93
CA ILE A 11 -20.54 -11.69 -14.72
C ILE A 11 -22.01 -11.27 -14.82
N THR A 12 -22.88 -11.89 -14.02
CA THR A 12 -24.33 -11.59 -14.00
C THR A 12 -24.69 -10.48 -13.00
N ARG A 13 -23.95 -10.34 -11.90
CA ARG A 13 -24.16 -9.31 -10.87
C ARG A 13 -24.04 -7.87 -11.41
N LYS A 14 -24.73 -6.92 -10.77
CA LYS A 14 -24.62 -5.49 -11.08
C LYS A 14 -23.29 -4.94 -10.55
N ILE A 15 -22.31 -4.78 -11.45
CA ILE A 15 -21.03 -4.13 -11.17
C ILE A 15 -20.80 -2.97 -12.15
N THR A 16 -20.10 -1.95 -11.68
CA THR A 16 -19.69 -0.80 -12.48
C THR A 16 -18.18 -0.80 -12.67
N PRO A 17 -17.64 -0.13 -13.71
CA PRO A 17 -16.19 -0.01 -13.89
C PRO A 17 -15.47 0.61 -12.69
N HIS A 18 -16.18 1.41 -11.88
CA HIS A 18 -15.62 1.99 -10.65
C HIS A 18 -15.14 0.94 -9.66
N TRP A 19 -15.72 -0.26 -9.68
CA TRP A 19 -15.27 -1.38 -8.84
C TRP A 19 -13.87 -1.85 -9.21
N LEU A 20 -13.46 -1.70 -10.47
CA LEU A 20 -12.10 -2.02 -10.89
C LEU A 20 -11.10 -1.03 -10.27
N ARG A 21 -11.49 0.23 -10.12
CA ARG A 21 -10.69 1.24 -9.43
C ARG A 21 -10.52 0.90 -7.94
N HIS A 22 -11.60 0.50 -7.27
CA HIS A 22 -11.51 0.02 -5.90
C HIS A 22 -10.64 -1.23 -5.78
N PHE A 23 -10.81 -2.20 -6.68
CA PHE A 23 -9.98 -3.40 -6.71
C PHE A 23 -8.49 -3.06 -6.88
N PHE A 24 -8.15 -2.18 -7.82
CA PHE A 24 -6.77 -1.75 -8.05
C PHE A 24 -6.16 -1.11 -6.79
N ALA A 25 -6.88 -0.17 -6.17
CA ALA A 25 -6.43 0.48 -4.95
C ALA A 25 -6.26 -0.51 -3.78
N SER A 26 -7.27 -1.33 -3.53
CA SER A 26 -7.24 -2.30 -2.43
C SER A 26 -6.14 -3.36 -2.62
N ALA A 27 -5.96 -3.86 -3.84
CA ALA A 27 -4.92 -4.84 -4.14
C ALA A 27 -3.52 -4.26 -3.90
N GLY A 28 -3.23 -3.06 -4.42
CA GLY A 28 -1.92 -2.44 -4.22
C GLY A 28 -1.64 -2.11 -2.75
N LEU A 29 -2.60 -1.50 -2.05
CA LEU A 29 -2.45 -1.11 -0.65
C LEU A 29 -2.30 -2.33 0.28
N SER A 30 -3.04 -3.41 0.03
CA SER A 30 -2.89 -4.66 0.80
C SER A 30 -1.52 -5.32 0.64
N LYS A 31 -0.79 -4.99 -0.44
CA LYS A 31 0.58 -5.44 -0.70
C LYS A 31 1.64 -4.44 -0.23
N GLY A 32 1.25 -3.36 0.45
CA GLY A 32 2.17 -2.40 1.02
C GLY A 32 2.65 -1.31 0.07
N VAL A 33 1.99 -1.11 -1.07
CA VAL A 33 2.25 0.07 -1.92
C VAL A 33 2.02 1.35 -1.11
N PRO A 34 2.92 2.34 -1.16
CA PRO A 34 2.73 3.60 -0.46
C PRO A 34 1.41 4.29 -0.85
N VAL A 35 0.75 4.87 0.15
CA VAL A 35 -0.55 5.56 -0.05
C VAL A 35 -0.42 6.77 -0.95
N THR A 36 0.72 7.45 -0.91
CA THR A 36 1.05 8.60 -1.78
C THR A 36 1.08 8.18 -3.24
N ASP A 37 1.79 7.10 -3.56
CA ASP A 37 1.95 6.60 -4.92
C ASP A 37 0.62 6.09 -5.45
N MET A 38 -0.13 5.37 -4.61
CA MET A 38 -1.48 4.93 -4.95
C MET A 38 -2.42 6.12 -5.19
N ALA A 39 -2.33 7.18 -4.37
CA ALA A 39 -3.12 8.39 -4.57
C ALA A 39 -2.80 9.08 -5.89
N GLU A 40 -1.52 9.15 -6.27
CA GLU A 40 -1.06 9.70 -7.53
C GLU A 40 -1.58 8.89 -8.73
N TRP A 41 -1.44 7.56 -8.71
CA TRP A 41 -1.96 6.68 -9.78
C TRP A 41 -3.49 6.75 -9.89
N LEU A 42 -4.18 6.96 -8.78
CA LEU A 42 -5.61 7.19 -8.75
C LEU A 42 -5.96 8.61 -9.24
N GLY A 43 -5.04 9.56 -9.26
CA GLY A 43 -5.29 10.96 -9.59
C GLY A 43 -6.03 11.72 -8.48
N HIS A 44 -5.84 11.33 -7.22
CA HIS A 44 -6.35 12.08 -6.09
C HIS A 44 -5.44 13.28 -5.80
N ARG A 45 -6.03 14.48 -5.74
CA ARG A 45 -5.30 15.72 -5.36
C ARG A 45 -4.77 15.68 -3.93
N ASP A 46 -5.43 14.92 -3.07
CA ASP A 46 -5.09 14.78 -1.67
C ASP A 46 -4.97 13.30 -1.30
N PRO A 47 -3.78 12.81 -0.90
CA PRO A 47 -3.58 11.43 -0.47
C PRO A 47 -4.45 10.99 0.72
N ARG A 48 -4.94 11.93 1.53
CA ARG A 48 -5.86 11.62 2.64
C ARG A 48 -7.14 10.95 2.15
N ILE A 49 -7.63 11.31 0.96
CA ILE A 49 -8.81 10.68 0.35
C ILE A 49 -8.56 9.18 0.15
N THR A 50 -7.38 8.81 -0.36
CA THR A 50 -6.97 7.41 -0.53
C THR A 50 -6.85 6.72 0.83
N HIS A 51 -6.20 7.37 1.79
CA HIS A 51 -6.01 6.81 3.13
C HIS A 51 -7.35 6.53 3.81
N GLU A 52 -8.22 7.53 3.91
CA GLU A 52 -9.54 7.42 4.55
C GLU A 52 -10.40 6.34 3.89
N THR A 53 -10.36 6.23 2.56
CA THR A 53 -11.16 5.23 1.82
C THR A 53 -10.65 3.79 2.03
N TYR A 54 -9.33 3.59 2.09
CA TYR A 54 -8.71 2.26 1.98
C TYR A 54 -7.89 1.83 3.21
N ALA A 55 -7.88 2.60 4.30
CA ALA A 55 -7.12 2.26 5.51
C ALA A 55 -7.41 0.83 6.02
N HIS A 56 -8.65 0.37 5.88
CA HIS A 56 -9.10 -0.95 6.34
C HIS A 56 -8.46 -2.15 5.62
N VAL A 57 -7.90 -1.97 4.42
CA VAL A 57 -7.17 -3.04 3.70
C VAL A 57 -5.66 -2.89 3.81
N MET A 58 -5.17 -1.81 4.40
CA MET A 58 -3.73 -1.65 4.61
C MET A 58 -3.26 -2.67 5.65
N PRO A 59 -2.10 -3.29 5.43
CA PRO A 59 -1.59 -4.27 6.38
C PRO A 59 -1.31 -3.60 7.74
N ASP A 60 -1.29 -4.40 8.81
CA ASP A 60 -1.00 -3.93 10.17
C ASP A 60 0.42 -3.36 10.27
N ALA A 61 0.54 -2.04 10.47
CA ALA A 61 1.83 -1.36 10.46
C ALA A 61 2.71 -1.73 11.67
N PRO A 62 2.21 -1.73 12.93
CA PRO A 62 2.97 -2.20 14.08
C PRO A 62 3.46 -3.64 13.96
N GLY A 63 2.61 -4.58 13.53
CA GLY A 63 2.98 -5.99 13.37
C GLY A 63 4.05 -6.21 12.30
N ARG A 64 3.96 -5.52 11.16
CA ARG A 64 5.00 -5.57 10.13
C ARG A 64 6.32 -5.02 10.62
N LEU A 65 6.30 -3.87 11.31
CA LEU A 65 7.52 -3.27 11.85
C LEU A 65 8.16 -4.22 12.87
N ARG A 66 7.35 -4.80 13.77
CA ARG A 66 7.85 -5.78 14.74
C ARG A 66 8.51 -6.98 14.07
N ALA A 67 7.83 -7.63 13.12
CA ALA A 67 8.37 -8.79 12.43
C ALA A 67 9.68 -8.45 11.66
N LEU A 68 9.73 -7.27 11.03
CA LEU A 68 10.93 -6.79 10.37
C LEU A 68 12.08 -6.60 11.36
N MET A 69 11.84 -5.89 12.46
CA MET A 69 12.85 -5.65 13.50
C MET A 69 13.35 -6.96 14.11
N ASP A 70 12.44 -7.90 14.42
CA ASP A 70 12.79 -9.24 14.91
C ASP A 70 13.75 -9.95 13.92
N SER A 71 13.47 -9.92 12.61
CA SER A 71 14.33 -10.54 11.59
C SER A 71 15.72 -9.88 11.46
N VAL A 72 15.81 -8.58 11.71
CA VAL A 72 17.08 -7.84 11.72
C VAL A 72 17.90 -8.25 12.95
N PHE A 73 17.27 -8.37 14.12
CA PHE A 73 17.95 -8.79 15.35
C PHE A 73 18.37 -10.27 15.33
N THR A 74 17.63 -11.15 14.66
CA THR A 74 18.02 -12.56 14.46
C THR A 74 19.05 -12.76 13.34
N ARG A 75 19.46 -11.69 12.64
CA ARG A 75 20.37 -11.71 11.48
C ARG A 75 19.86 -12.55 10.31
N GLU A 76 18.55 -12.76 10.23
CA GLU A 76 17.90 -13.38 9.06
C GLU A 76 17.83 -12.41 7.88
N THR A 77 17.75 -11.11 8.18
CA THR A 77 17.75 -10.03 7.19
C THR A 77 18.91 -9.07 7.46
N GLU A 78 19.70 -8.76 6.43
CA GLU A 78 20.71 -7.70 6.49
C GLU A 78 20.07 -6.34 6.22
N LEU A 79 20.18 -5.41 7.17
CA LEU A 79 19.66 -4.05 7.04
C LEU A 79 20.75 -3.14 6.48
N SER A 80 20.69 -2.82 5.20
CA SER A 80 21.54 -1.80 4.59
C SER A 80 20.89 -0.42 4.74
N LEU A 81 21.32 0.35 5.75
CA LEU A 81 20.97 1.76 5.84
C LEU A 81 22.04 2.59 5.11
N PRO A 82 21.66 3.59 4.31
CA PRO A 82 22.60 4.60 3.88
C PRO A 82 23.09 5.33 5.14
N LEU A 83 24.37 5.11 5.49
CA LEU A 83 25.05 5.70 6.64
C LEU A 83 25.34 7.19 6.38
N GLU A 84 24.29 8.00 6.26
CA GLU A 84 24.36 9.47 6.30
C GLU A 84 23.72 10.01 7.59
N PHE A 85 23.55 9.15 8.59
CA PHE A 85 23.19 9.53 9.95
C PHE A 85 24.47 9.49 10.80
N GLU A 86 25.45 10.34 10.45
CA GLU A 86 26.51 10.66 11.40
C GLU A 86 25.85 11.28 12.63
N ALA A 87 25.79 10.49 13.69
CA ALA A 87 25.74 10.89 15.08
C ALA A 87 25.44 12.39 15.33
N VAL A 88 24.16 12.73 15.49
CA VAL A 88 23.78 13.78 16.47
C VAL A 88 23.98 13.20 17.88
N VAL A 89 25.20 12.75 18.16
CA VAL A 89 25.75 12.68 19.50
C VAL A 89 26.66 13.89 19.58
N GLN A 90 26.03 15.06 19.68
CA GLN A 90 26.73 16.23 20.18
C GLN A 90 27.03 15.93 21.65
N ALA A 91 28.27 15.53 21.88
CA ALA A 91 28.86 15.39 23.20
C ALA A 91 28.99 16.77 23.88
N ALA A 92 28.82 16.73 25.21
CA ALA A 92 29.13 17.74 26.23
C ALA A 92 28.18 18.94 26.38
#